data_AF-A0A2H3DY90-F1
#
_entry.id   AF-A0A2H3DY90-F1
#
_cell.length_a   1.000
_cell.length_b   1.000
_cell.length_c   1.000
_cell.angle_alpha   90.00
_cell.angle_beta   90.00
_cell.angle_gamma   90.00
#
_symmetry.space_group_name_H-M   'P 1'
#
loop_
_entity.id
_entity.type
_entity.pdbx_description
1 polymer ?
#
loop_
_entity_poly.entity_id
_entity_poly.type
_entity_poly.pdbx_seq_one_letter_code
_entity_poly.pdbx_strand_id
1 'polypeptide(L)'
;MWLCLISLSPSADADCSACVRQAHLRLVHPTPDDIPSCFRLIELAMDCHSICSQMKSRYRHDKSSRCAYKHNDFKFCLSMSWVKSNQRYEAWINRRAE
;
A
#
# COMPACT_ATOMS: atom_id res chain seq x y z
N MET A 1 22.76 35.79 16.09
CA MET A 1 21.67 35.29 16.95
C MET A 1 20.47 34.97 16.06
N TRP A 2 20.57 33.94 15.22
CA TRP A 2 19.55 33.47 14.28
C TRP A 2 19.32 31.99 14.57
N LEU A 3 18.53 31.70 15.61
CA LEU A 3 18.14 30.34 15.97
C LEU A 3 16.67 30.36 16.36
N CYS A 4 15.81 30.37 15.34
CA CYS A 4 14.44 29.89 15.39
C CYS A 4 14.05 29.61 13.94
N LEU A 5 13.34 28.52 13.67
CA LEU A 5 13.01 27.94 12.36
C LEU A 5 14.02 26.88 11.90
N ILE A 6 13.85 25.65 12.41
CA ILE A 6 13.52 24.43 11.67
C ILE A 6 13.61 23.29 12.73
N SER A 7 12.59 23.22 13.58
CA SER A 7 12.21 21.94 14.21
C SER A 7 10.76 21.73 13.84
N LEU A 8 10.54 21.48 12.54
CA LEU A 8 9.28 20.93 12.07
C LEU A 8 9.35 19.44 12.39
N SER A 9 8.62 19.05 13.43
CA SER A 9 8.51 17.66 13.86
C SER A 9 8.01 16.79 12.69
N PRO A 10 8.74 15.73 12.30
CA PRO A 10 8.35 14.85 11.19
C PRO A 10 7.00 14.11 11.39
N SER A 11 6.37 14.22 12.57
CA SER A 11 5.08 13.61 12.88
C SER A 11 3.87 14.37 12.31
N ALA A 12 3.92 15.71 12.22
CA ALA A 12 2.76 16.51 11.80
C ALA A 12 2.51 16.45 10.28
N ASP A 13 3.58 16.32 9.49
CA ASP A 13 3.49 16.20 8.02
C ASP A 13 3.05 14.79 7.59
N ALA A 14 3.46 13.77 8.36
CA ALA A 14 3.09 12.37 8.11
C ALA A 14 1.57 12.16 8.23
N ASP A 15 0.96 12.70 9.28
CA ASP A 15 -0.50 12.62 9.49
C ASP A 15 -1.28 13.35 8.39
N CYS A 16 -0.82 14.54 7.97
CA CYS A 16 -1.44 15.29 6.86
C CYS A 16 -1.36 14.51 5.54
N SER A 17 -0.19 13.92 5.23
CA SER A 17 0.01 13.12 4.02
C SER A 17 -0.82 11.84 4.00
N ALA A 18 -1.00 11.20 5.15
CA ALA A 18 -1.84 10.02 5.32
C ALA A 18 -3.33 10.36 5.13
N CYS A 19 -3.82 11.48 5.70
CA CYS A 19 -5.20 11.94 5.50
C CYS A 19 -5.51 12.25 4.02
N VAL A 20 -4.60 12.93 3.32
CA VAL A 20 -4.76 13.21 1.88
C VAL A 20 -4.80 11.92 1.06
N ARG A 21 -3.91 10.97 1.38
CA ARG A 21 -3.87 9.66 0.72
C ARG A 21 -5.16 8.87 0.98
N GLN A 22 -5.67 8.91 2.21
CA GLN A 22 -6.93 8.26 2.58
C GLN A 22 -8.13 8.84 1.81
N ALA A 23 -8.21 10.17 1.71
CA ALA A 23 -9.25 10.85 0.94
C ALA A 23 -9.20 10.46 -0.54
N HIS A 24 -8.00 10.38 -1.13
CA HIS A 24 -7.83 9.93 -2.50
C HIS A 24 -8.27 8.46 -2.69
N LEU A 25 -7.90 7.56 -1.77
CA LEU A 25 -8.27 6.15 -1.85
C LEU A 25 -9.78 5.92 -1.77
N ARG A 26 -10.50 6.71 -0.96
CA ARG A 26 -11.97 6.67 -0.89
C ARG A 26 -12.64 7.15 -2.18
N LEU A 27 -12.01 8.05 -2.93
CA LEU A 27 -12.49 8.49 -4.25
C LEU A 27 -12.28 7.42 -5.33
N VAL A 28 -11.13 6.72 -5.30
CA VAL A 28 -10.79 5.68 -6.28
C VAL A 28 -11.55 4.38 -6.02
N HIS A 29 -11.83 4.07 -4.75
CA HIS A 29 -12.56 2.87 -4.32
C HIS A 29 -13.80 3.26 -3.50
N PRO A 30 -14.90 3.67 -4.15
CA PRO A 30 -16.10 4.13 -3.47
C PRO A 30 -16.93 3.00 -2.86
N THR A 31 -16.85 1.77 -3.39
CA THR A 31 -17.60 0.62 -2.87
C THR A 31 -16.70 -0.44 -2.24
N PRO A 32 -17.20 -1.20 -1.24
CA PRO A 32 -16.45 -2.31 -0.65
C PRO A 32 -16.16 -3.44 -1.65
N ASP A 33 -16.91 -3.52 -2.75
CA ASP A 33 -16.70 -4.49 -3.83
C ASP A 33 -15.55 -4.10 -4.78
N ASP A 34 -15.14 -2.82 -4.80
CA ASP A 34 -14.00 -2.33 -5.58
C ASP A 34 -12.64 -2.70 -4.96
N ILE A 35 -12.63 -3.32 -3.77
CA ILE A 35 -11.41 -3.81 -3.14
C ILE A 35 -10.95 -5.09 -3.83
N PRO A 36 -9.66 -5.19 -4.21
CA PRO A 36 -9.14 -6.39 -4.84
C PRO A 36 -9.33 -7.61 -3.94
N SER A 37 -9.83 -8.70 -4.53
CA SER A 37 -9.90 -9.98 -3.83
C SER A 37 -8.49 -10.48 -3.51
N CYS A 38 -8.36 -11.34 -2.47
CA CYS A 38 -7.07 -11.90 -2.11
C CYS A 38 -6.46 -12.72 -3.26
N PHE A 39 -7.31 -13.28 -4.13
CA PHE A 39 -6.87 -13.99 -5.33
C PHE A 39 -6.16 -13.06 -6.32
N ARG A 40 -6.69 -11.86 -6.55
CA ARG A 40 -6.02 -10.86 -7.40
C ARG A 40 -4.70 -10.37 -6.80
N LEU A 41 -4.62 -10.28 -5.47
CA LEU A 41 -3.38 -9.88 -4.79
C LEU A 41 -2.28 -10.95 -4.88
N ILE A 42 -2.62 -12.25 -4.83
CA ILE A 42 -1.63 -13.31 -5.04
C ILE A 42 -1.15 -13.37 -6.48
N GLU A 43 -2.04 -13.18 -7.47
CA GLU A 43 -1.64 -13.05 -8.88
C GLU A 43 -0.61 -11.93 -9.05
N LEU A 44 -0.89 -10.74 -8.51
CA LEU A 44 0.02 -9.60 -8.57
C LEU A 44 1.35 -9.83 -7.84
N ALA A 45 1.35 -10.62 -6.76
CA ALA A 45 2.55 -10.99 -6.03
C ALA A 45 3.40 -12.02 -6.81
N MET A 46 2.75 -12.95 -7.50
CA MET A 46 3.36 -13.96 -8.36
C MET A 46 3.93 -13.34 -9.64
N ASP A 47 3.21 -12.42 -10.29
CA ASP A 47 3.69 -11.65 -11.46
C ASP A 47 4.95 -10.83 -11.16
N CYS A 48 5.10 -10.41 -9.90
CA CYS A 48 6.31 -9.73 -9.44
C CYS A 48 7.46 -10.71 -9.20
N HIS A 49 7.17 -11.94 -8.78
CA HIS A 49 8.18 -13.00 -8.63
C HIS A 49 8.53 -13.71 -9.93
N SER A 50 7.74 -13.53 -10.98
CA SER A 50 8.03 -13.98 -12.34
C SER A 50 9.41 -13.48 -12.79
N ILE A 51 10.30 -14.43 -13.09
CA ILE A 51 11.69 -14.19 -13.51
C ILE A 51 11.77 -13.21 -14.69
N CYS A 52 10.77 -13.20 -15.58
CA CYS A 52 10.73 -12.34 -16.76
C CYS A 52 10.56 -10.83 -16.44
N SER A 53 9.84 -10.48 -15.37
CA SER A 53 9.63 -9.07 -14.98
C SER A 53 10.78 -8.54 -14.14
N GLN A 54 11.39 -9.40 -13.31
CA GLN A 54 12.58 -9.06 -12.52
C GLN A 54 13.85 -8.90 -13.37
N MET A 55 14.01 -9.70 -14.44
CA MET A 55 15.18 -9.64 -15.34
C MET A 55 15.34 -8.25 -15.97
N LYS A 56 14.24 -7.64 -16.45
CA LYS A 56 14.25 -6.32 -17.08
C LYS A 56 14.49 -5.18 -16.08
N SER A 57 13.92 -5.27 -14.87
CA SER A 57 14.13 -4.26 -13.81
C SER A 57 15.53 -4.34 -13.22
N ARG A 58 16.05 -5.56 -12.98
CA ARG A 58 17.41 -5.78 -12.48
C ARG A 58 18.44 -5.27 -13.47
N TYR A 59 18.27 -5.56 -14.76
CA TYR A 59 19.17 -5.09 -15.82
C TYR A 59 19.17 -3.56 -15.99
N ARG A 60 18.05 -2.87 -15.71
CA ARG A 60 17.94 -1.40 -15.88
C ARG A 60 18.18 -0.56 -14.63
N HIS A 61 17.91 -1.09 -13.43
CA HIS A 61 17.83 -0.27 -12.22
C HIS A 61 18.64 -0.79 -11.02
N ASP A 62 19.42 -1.88 -11.17
CA ASP A 62 20.21 -2.51 -10.08
C ASP A 62 19.43 -2.69 -8.75
N LYS A 63 18.10 -2.80 -8.85
CA LYS A 63 17.19 -2.98 -7.73
C LYS A 63 16.30 -4.15 -8.05
N SER A 64 16.32 -5.15 -7.16
CA SER A 64 15.29 -6.17 -7.11
C SER A 64 13.93 -5.47 -7.01
N SER A 65 12.99 -5.84 -7.89
CA SER A 65 11.63 -5.30 -7.81
C SER A 65 11.11 -5.51 -6.39
N ARG A 66 10.59 -4.45 -5.74
CA ARG A 66 10.11 -4.46 -4.35
C ARG A 66 8.81 -5.30 -4.23
N CYS A 67 8.89 -6.60 -4.48
CA CYS A 67 7.76 -7.53 -4.48
C CYS A 67 7.27 -7.85 -3.06
N ALA A 68 8.10 -7.59 -2.05
CA ALA A 68 7.74 -7.79 -0.64
C ALA A 68 6.47 -7.02 -0.24
N TYR A 69 6.27 -5.81 -0.79
CA TYR A 69 5.08 -5.01 -0.51
C TYR A 69 3.80 -5.71 -1.03
N LYS A 70 3.83 -6.25 -2.25
CA LYS A 70 2.69 -6.98 -2.84
C LYS A 70 2.38 -8.28 -2.09
N HIS A 71 3.41 -8.98 -1.63
CA HIS A 71 3.23 -10.19 -0.84
C HIS A 71 2.66 -9.88 0.57
N ASN A 72 3.04 -8.76 1.17
CA ASN A 72 2.46 -8.29 2.43
C ASN A 72 0.99 -7.92 2.28
N ASP A 73 0.59 -7.35 1.14
CA ASP A 73 -0.82 -7.10 0.82
C ASP A 73 -1.65 -8.38 0.75
N PHE A 74 -1.10 -9.43 0.13
CA PHE A 74 -1.75 -10.74 0.12
C PHE A 74 -1.94 -11.31 1.53
N LYS A 75 -0.88 -11.29 2.36
CA LYS A 75 -0.95 -11.78 3.75
C LYS A 75 -2.01 -11.03 4.56
N PHE A 76 -2.06 -9.71 4.44
CA PHE A 76 -3.04 -8.89 5.13
C PHE A 76 -4.48 -9.18 4.67
N CYS A 77 -4.66 -9.40 3.37
CA CYS A 77 -5.94 -9.80 2.82
C CYS A 77 -6.42 -11.15 3.39
N LEU A 78 -5.52 -12.13 3.49
CA LEU A 78 -5.81 -13.41 4.13
C LEU A 78 -6.14 -13.27 5.61
N SER A 79 -5.41 -12.43 6.37
CA SER A 79 -5.71 -12.22 7.79
C SER A 79 -7.09 -11.62 8.05
N MET A 80 -7.65 -10.91 7.07
CA MET A 80 -8.97 -10.27 7.16
C MET A 80 -10.04 -11.02 6.34
N SER A 81 -9.77 -12.22 5.83
CA SER A 81 -10.74 -12.97 5.02
C SER A 81 -12.01 -13.31 5.80
N TRP A 82 -11.91 -13.39 7.13
CA TRP A 82 -12.99 -13.72 8.06
C TRP A 82 -13.77 -12.51 8.56
N VAL A 83 -13.36 -11.30 8.18
CA VAL A 83 -13.96 -10.03 8.63
C VAL A 83 -15.08 -9.60 7.67
N LYS A 84 -16.15 -8.98 8.19
CA LYS A 84 -17.25 -8.44 7.37
C LYS A 84 -16.72 -7.44 6.33
N SER A 85 -17.33 -7.42 5.14
CA SER A 85 -16.91 -6.60 3.98
C SER A 85 -16.65 -5.13 4.32
N ASN A 86 -17.54 -4.50 5.10
CA ASN A 86 -17.38 -3.09 5.51
C ASN A 86 -16.16 -2.85 6.42
N GLN A 87 -15.91 -3.74 7.38
CA GLN A 87 -14.74 -3.60 8.26
C GLN A 87 -13.43 -3.91 7.51
N ARG A 88 -13.47 -4.86 6.57
CA ARG A 88 -12.35 -5.14 5.68
C ARG A 88 -12.01 -3.92 4.81
N TYR A 89 -13.02 -3.15 4.39
CA TYR A 89 -12.83 -1.93 3.62
C TYR A 89 -12.08 -0.85 4.41
N GLU A 90 -12.55 -0.51 5.61
CA GLU A 90 -11.89 0.50 6.44
C GLU A 90 -10.46 0.10 6.81
N ALA A 91 -10.23 -1.17 7.17
CA ALA A 91 -8.90 -1.67 7.49
C ALA A 91 -7.94 -1.62 6.28
N TRP A 92 -8.45 -1.86 5.07
CA TRP A 92 -7.67 -1.76 3.84
C TRP A 92 -7.31 -0.31 3.49
N ILE A 93 -8.26 0.62 3.64
CA ILE A 93 -8.05 2.05 3.42
C ILE A 93 -7.02 2.61 4.42
N ASN A 94 -7.13 2.26 5.70
CA ASN A 94 -6.21 2.72 6.75
C ASN A 94 -4.78 2.22 6.53
N ARG A 95 -4.58 0.94 6.21
CA ARG A 95 -3.25 0.37 5.96
C ARG A 95 -2.55 0.95 4.74
N ARG A 96 -3.29 1.47 3.76
CA ARG A 96 -2.73 2.17 2.59
C ARG A 96 -2.47 3.65 2.85
N ALA A 97 -3.10 4.24 3.87
CA ALA A 97 -2.88 5.62 4.26
C ALA A 97 -1.54 5.78 5.00
N GLU A 98 -1.15 4.78 5.80
CA GLU A 98 0.20 4.62 6.38
C GLU A 98 1.30 4.60 5.30
#